data_AF-A0A7V7TWB8-F1
#
_entry.id   AF-A0A7V7TWB8-F1
#
_cell.length_a   1.000
_cell.length_b   1.000
_cell.length_c   1.000
_cell.angle_alpha   90.00
_cell.angle_beta   90.00
_cell.angle_gamma   90.00
#
_symmetry.space_group_name_H-M   'P 1'
#
loop_
_entity.id
_entity.type
_entity.pdbx_description
1 polymer ?
#
loop_
_entity_poly.entity_id
_entity_poly.type
_entity_poly.pdbx_seq_one_letter_code
_entity_poly.pdbx_strand_id
1 'polypeptide(L)'
;MRKRAIWFDGDRGAIGFRLPNDVPVYLYATFALPVVIMGIAFLLHGGSVGRMLALLVAPVLFLSMLVHETAHMAVAHRQGLATSEILIFDAGGLALIELPGNSAVGWRIALAGPLANLAVGAALLLLHAALPEPLPQPDPRFTIPPPVPPSLLSEACRYVG
;
A
#
# COMPACT_ATOMS: atom_id res chain seq x y z
N MET A 1 19.33 -12.60 29.48
CA MET A 1 17.89 -12.71 29.17
C MET A 1 17.66 -12.20 27.75
N ARG A 2 17.16 -13.05 26.84
CA ARG A 2 16.95 -12.68 25.42
C ARG A 2 15.62 -11.91 25.33
N LYS A 3 15.67 -10.58 25.16
CA LYS A 3 14.45 -9.76 24.95
C LYS A 3 13.71 -10.32 23.73
N ARG A 4 12.43 -10.69 23.89
CA ARG A 4 11.60 -11.17 22.79
C ARG A 4 11.47 -10.06 21.74
N ALA A 5 11.64 -10.40 20.46
CA ALA A 5 11.57 -9.45 19.35
C ALA A 5 10.14 -8.98 19.04
N ILE A 6 9.14 -9.81 19.36
CA ILE A 6 7.70 -9.54 19.22
C ILE A 6 7.02 -9.90 20.54
N TRP A 7 6.07 -9.09 20.98
CA TRP A 7 5.28 -9.30 22.19
C TRP A 7 3.85 -8.79 22.00
N PHE A 8 2.95 -9.23 22.86
CA PHE A 8 1.61 -8.66 22.96
C PHE A 8 1.57 -7.75 24.18
N ASP A 9 1.08 -6.53 23.98
CA ASP A 9 0.86 -5.53 25.03
C ASP A 9 -0.63 -5.51 25.37
N GLY A 10 -1.00 -6.17 26.47
CA GLY A 10 -2.39 -6.31 26.90
C GLY A 10 -3.00 -5.02 27.42
N ASP A 11 -2.18 -4.12 27.96
CA ASP A 11 -2.64 -2.82 28.48
C ASP A 11 -3.03 -1.89 27.33
N ARG A 12 -2.28 -1.97 26.21
CA ARG A 12 -2.54 -1.16 25.01
C ARG A 12 -3.44 -1.86 23.99
N GLY A 13 -3.67 -3.16 24.11
CA GLY A 13 -4.36 -3.96 23.09
C GLY A 13 -3.61 -3.98 21.75
N ALA A 14 -2.27 -4.02 21.79
CA ALA A 14 -1.41 -3.87 20.62
C ALA A 14 -0.37 -4.99 20.53
N ILE A 15 0.10 -5.26 19.31
CA ILE A 15 1.25 -6.15 19.07
C ILE A 15 2.49 -5.28 18.97
N GLY A 16 3.44 -5.49 19.88
CA GLY A 16 4.72 -4.79 19.90
C GLY A 16 5.80 -5.60 19.19
N PHE A 17 6.67 -4.92 18.43
CA PHE A 17 7.92 -5.50 17.93
C PHE A 17 9.03 -4.46 17.93
N ARG A 18 10.30 -4.88 17.87
CA ARG A 18 11.44 -3.95 17.77
C ARG A 18 12.03 -3.92 16.37
N LEU A 19 12.36 -2.71 15.92
CA LEU A 19 13.19 -2.47 14.75
C LEU A 19 14.68 -2.73 15.06
N PRO A 20 15.54 -2.87 14.04
CA PRO A 20 16.99 -3.12 14.23
C PRO A 20 17.72 -2.05 15.05
N ASN A 21 17.18 -0.83 15.12
CA ASN A 21 17.69 0.28 15.94
C ASN A 21 17.12 0.30 17.38
N ASP A 22 16.57 -0.82 17.85
CA ASP A 22 15.96 -1.02 19.18
C ASP A 22 14.70 -0.16 19.45
N VAL A 23 14.17 0.52 18.43
CA VAL A 23 12.91 1.27 18.51
C VAL A 23 11.72 0.31 18.59
N PRO A 24 10.87 0.40 19.63
CA PRO A 24 9.64 -0.36 19.70
C PRO A 24 8.58 0.23 18.77
N VAL A 25 7.84 -0.66 18.11
CA VAL A 25 6.71 -0.37 17.23
C VAL A 25 5.50 -1.10 17.76
N TYR A 26 4.39 -0.38 17.96
CA TYR A 26 3.13 -0.92 18.43
C TYR A 26 2.09 -0.87 17.31
N LEU A 27 1.59 -2.04 16.92
CA LEU A 27 0.54 -2.20 15.94
C LEU A 27 -0.79 -2.44 16.67
N TYR A 28 -1.69 -1.46 16.59
CA TYR A 28 -3.02 -1.54 17.19
C TYR A 28 -3.96 -2.36 16.31
N ALA A 29 -4.88 -3.10 16.95
CA ALA A 29 -5.88 -3.88 16.25
C ALA A 29 -6.77 -3.01 15.32
N THR A 30 -6.95 -1.72 15.62
CA THR A 30 -7.74 -0.81 14.79
C THR A 30 -7.19 -0.65 13.38
N PHE A 31 -5.87 -0.79 13.19
CA PHE A 31 -5.25 -0.79 11.85
C PHE A 31 -5.87 -1.85 10.91
N ALA A 32 -6.35 -2.97 11.46
CA ALA A 32 -6.98 -4.02 10.66
C ALA A 32 -8.33 -3.59 10.08
N LEU A 33 -9.01 -2.59 10.65
CA LEU A 33 -10.35 -2.19 10.22
C LEU A 33 -10.41 -1.71 8.76
N PRO A 34 -9.67 -0.67 8.33
CA PRO A 34 -9.69 -0.23 6.94
C PRO A 34 -9.19 -1.32 5.97
N VAL A 35 -8.21 -2.11 6.40
CA VAL A 35 -7.65 -3.22 5.63
C VAL A 35 -8.68 -4.32 5.39
N VAL A 36 -9.44 -4.71 6.42
CA VAL A 36 -10.47 -5.75 6.32
C VAL A 36 -11.63 -5.26 5.46
N ILE A 37 -12.08 -4.02 5.65
CA ILE A 37 -13.15 -3.42 4.84
C ILE A 37 -12.75 -3.41 3.36
N MET A 38 -11.55 -2.92 3.04
CA MET A 38 -11.04 -2.90 1.66
C MET A 38 -10.81 -4.31 1.10
N GLY A 39 -10.26 -5.20 1.91
CA GLY A 39 -10.01 -6.59 1.55
C GLY A 39 -11.31 -7.32 1.18
N ILE A 40 -12.36 -7.18 1.98
CA ILE A 40 -13.69 -7.74 1.67
C ILE A 40 -14.23 -7.14 0.37
N ALA A 41 -14.13 -5.82 0.18
CA ALA A 41 -14.59 -5.16 -1.04
C ALA A 41 -13.89 -5.73 -2.29
N PHE A 42 -12.57 -5.91 -2.23
CA PHE A 42 -11.77 -6.49 -3.31
C PHE A 42 -12.05 -7.98 -3.56
N LEU A 43 -12.29 -8.77 -2.51
CA LEU A 43 -12.67 -10.18 -2.65
C LEU A 43 -14.03 -10.34 -3.33
N LEU A 44 -15.00 -9.49 -2.98
CA LEU A 44 -16.37 -9.57 -3.50
C LEU A 44 -16.50 -9.01 -4.93
N HIS A 45 -15.75 -7.95 -5.29
CA HIS A 45 -15.97 -7.21 -6.54
C HIS A 45 -14.81 -7.22 -7.53
N GLY A 46 -13.60 -7.64 -7.12
CA GLY A 46 -12.38 -7.30 -7.84
C GLY A 46 -11.85 -8.32 -8.85
N GLY A 47 -12.57 -9.41 -9.14
CA GLY A 47 -12.08 -10.46 -10.05
C GLY A 47 -10.77 -11.09 -9.57
N SER A 48 -9.90 -11.55 -10.48
CA SER A 48 -8.61 -12.16 -10.11
C SER A 48 -7.61 -11.17 -9.53
N VAL A 49 -7.47 -10.00 -10.16
CA VAL A 49 -6.55 -8.93 -9.73
C VAL A 49 -6.95 -8.37 -8.36
N GLY A 50 -8.24 -8.12 -8.13
CA GLY A 50 -8.70 -7.64 -6.83
C GLY A 50 -8.49 -8.65 -5.71
N ARG A 51 -8.68 -9.96 -5.97
CA ARG A 51 -8.33 -10.99 -4.96
C ARG A 51 -6.84 -10.96 -4.59
N MET A 52 -5.96 -10.72 -5.56
CA MET A 52 -4.53 -10.51 -5.28
C MET A 52 -4.31 -9.24 -4.44
N LEU A 53 -4.95 -8.12 -4.79
CA LEU A 53 -4.86 -6.87 -4.04
C LEU A 53 -5.40 -7.00 -2.61
N ALA A 54 -6.44 -7.80 -2.38
CA ALA A 54 -6.99 -8.07 -1.04
C ALA A 54 -5.95 -8.70 -0.10
N LEU A 55 -5.02 -9.50 -0.64
CA LEU A 55 -3.93 -10.10 0.14
C LEU A 55 -2.75 -9.14 0.33
N LEU A 56 -2.49 -8.27 -0.65
CA LEU A 56 -1.33 -7.38 -0.66
C LEU A 56 -1.58 -6.05 0.06
N VAL A 57 -2.82 -5.59 0.17
CA VAL A 57 -3.13 -4.26 0.73
C VAL A 57 -2.63 -4.11 2.18
N ALA A 58 -2.84 -5.13 3.01
CA ALA A 58 -2.42 -5.11 4.42
C ALA A 58 -0.90 -4.96 4.59
N PRO A 59 -0.07 -5.88 4.03
CA PRO A 59 1.37 -5.78 4.19
C PRO A 59 1.96 -4.56 3.51
N VAL A 60 1.48 -4.17 2.32
CA VAL A 60 2.00 -2.99 1.60
C VAL A 60 1.69 -1.71 2.36
N LEU A 61 0.46 -1.54 2.85
CA LEU A 61 0.07 -0.38 3.62
C LEU A 61 0.86 -0.28 4.91
N PHE A 62 0.99 -1.39 5.64
CA PHE A 62 1.78 -1.45 6.87
C PHE A 62 3.25 -1.09 6.61
N LEU A 63 3.88 -1.66 5.58
CA LEU A 63 5.27 -1.36 5.23
C LEU A 63 5.44 0.10 4.81
N SER A 64 4.48 0.67 4.07
CA SER A 64 4.52 2.09 3.70
C SER A 64 4.43 3.00 4.92
N MET A 65 3.51 2.75 5.85
CA MET A 65 3.44 3.51 7.12
C MET A 65 4.71 3.35 7.95
N LEU A 66 5.25 2.14 8.03
CA LEU A 66 6.48 1.89 8.77
C LEU A 66 7.67 2.67 8.16
N VAL A 67 7.82 2.67 6.83
CA VAL A 67 8.83 3.48 6.14
C VAL A 67 8.61 4.97 6.37
N HIS A 68 7.37 5.44 6.36
CA HIS A 68 7.00 6.84 6.62
C HIS A 68 7.44 7.30 8.01
N GLU A 69 7.04 6.58 9.06
CA GLU A 69 7.35 6.94 10.44
C GLU A 69 8.84 6.79 10.77
N THR A 70 9.48 5.73 10.25
CA THR A 70 10.92 5.54 10.44
C THR A 70 11.74 6.63 9.76
N ALA A 71 11.27 7.22 8.66
CA ALA A 71 11.94 8.37 8.04
C ALA A 71 11.88 9.62 8.93
N HIS A 72 10.74 9.90 9.58
CA HIS A 72 10.64 10.96 10.58
C HIS A 72 11.67 10.78 11.71
N MET A 73 11.71 9.57 12.29
CA MET A 73 12.66 9.25 13.35
C MET A 73 14.12 9.33 12.88
N ALA A 74 14.42 8.82 11.69
CA ALA A 74 15.78 8.85 11.16
C ALA A 74 16.30 10.29 10.99
N VAL A 75 15.45 11.21 10.55
CA VAL A 75 15.82 12.63 10.50
C VAL A 75 15.92 13.23 11.89
N ALA A 76 15.02 12.90 12.82
CA ALA A 76 15.08 13.37 14.21
C ALA A 76 16.38 12.94 14.92
N HIS A 77 16.76 11.67 14.81
CA HIS A 77 18.01 11.14 15.35
C HIS A 77 19.24 11.88 14.80
N ARG A 78 19.24 12.22 13.50
CA ARG A 78 20.32 13.01 12.88
C ARG A 78 20.40 14.43 13.42
N GLN A 79 19.33 14.94 14.00
CA GLN A 79 19.26 16.25 14.66
C GLN A 79 19.51 16.14 16.18
N GLY A 80 19.84 14.95 16.69
CA GLY A 80 20.14 14.70 18.10
C GLY A 80 18.90 14.63 19.01
N LEU A 81 17.71 14.51 18.43
CA LEU A 81 16.46 14.43 19.21
C LEU A 81 16.21 13.00 19.70
N ALA A 82 15.69 12.89 20.92
CA ALA A 82 15.24 11.62 21.46
C ALA A 82 13.96 11.15 20.76
N THR A 83 13.81 9.83 20.64
CA THR A 83 12.62 9.20 20.08
C THR A 83 12.25 7.98 20.92
N SER A 84 10.97 7.78 21.24
CA SER A 84 10.56 6.72 22.17
C SER A 84 9.99 5.49 21.46
N GLU A 85 9.05 5.67 20.55
CA GLU A 85 8.30 4.57 19.94
C GLU A 85 7.56 4.99 18.66
N ILE A 86 7.13 4.01 17.87
CA ILE A 86 6.21 4.19 16.74
C ILE A 86 4.87 3.53 17.07
N LEU A 87 3.77 4.23 16.85
CA LEU A 87 2.42 3.70 16.96
C LEU A 87 1.81 3.59 15.55
N ILE A 88 1.16 2.48 15.23
CA ILE A 88 0.44 2.27 13.97
C ILE A 88 -1.00 1.86 14.29
N PHE A 89 -1.96 2.63 13.79
CA PHE A 89 -3.39 2.49 14.06
C PHE A 89 -4.22 2.86 12.82
N ASP A 90 -5.54 2.88 12.94
CA ASP A 90 -6.49 3.09 11.84
C ASP A 90 -6.34 4.43 11.12
N ALA A 91 -6.00 5.51 11.83
CA ALA A 91 -5.83 6.83 11.22
C ALA A 91 -4.43 7.05 10.62
N GLY A 92 -3.46 6.16 10.87
CA GLY A 92 -2.10 6.27 10.34
C GLY A 92 -1.01 5.78 11.30
N GLY A 93 0.18 6.36 11.15
CA GLY A 93 1.33 6.17 12.03
C GLY A 93 1.59 7.40 12.89
N LEU A 94 2.27 7.20 14.02
CA LEU A 94 2.77 8.27 14.87
C LEU A 94 4.15 7.89 15.41
N ALA A 95 5.19 8.58 14.96
CA ALA A 95 6.50 8.59 15.59
C ALA A 95 6.52 9.55 16.80
N LEU A 96 6.77 9.02 17.99
CA LEU A 96 6.95 9.84 19.20
C LEU A 96 8.38 10.36 19.27
N ILE A 97 8.52 11.67 19.02
CA ILE A 97 9.78 12.39 18.89
C ILE A 97 9.78 13.57 19.87
N GLU A 98 10.93 13.83 20.47
CA GLU A 98 11.17 15.01 21.30
C GLU A 98 10.89 16.32 20.53
N LEU A 99 10.31 17.30 21.21
CA LEU A 99 9.94 18.56 20.57
C LEU A 99 11.20 19.30 20.08
N PRO A 100 11.29 19.65 18.78
CA PRO A 100 12.47 20.32 18.26
C PRO A 100 12.56 21.75 18.78
N GLY A 101 13.75 22.16 19.23
CA GLY A 101 14.00 23.53 19.71
C GLY A 101 14.01 24.60 18.62
N ASN A 102 13.94 24.21 17.34
CA ASN A 102 13.85 25.14 16.22
C ASN A 102 12.89 24.64 15.13
N SER A 103 12.18 25.58 14.50
CA SER A 103 11.16 25.26 13.50
C SER A 103 11.74 24.64 12.22
N ALA A 104 12.97 24.99 11.84
CA ALA A 104 13.60 24.43 10.64
C ALA A 104 13.85 22.92 10.77
N VAL A 105 14.27 22.45 11.95
CA VAL A 105 14.38 21.03 12.28
C VAL A 105 13.02 20.38 12.27
N GLY A 106 12.00 21.02 12.86
CA GLY A 106 10.62 20.54 12.80
C GLY A 106 10.13 20.31 11.37
N TRP A 107 10.38 21.25 10.46
CA TRP A 107 10.04 21.10 9.04
C TRP A 107 10.78 19.96 8.35
N ARG A 108 12.08 19.80 8.63
CA ARG A 108 12.87 18.70 8.05
C ARG A 108 12.36 17.35 8.51
N ILE A 109 11.99 17.22 9.78
CA ILE A 109 11.37 16.01 10.32
C ILE A 109 10.03 15.80 9.65
N ALA A 110 9.12 16.78 9.66
CA ALA A 110 7.77 16.66 9.11
C ALA A 110 7.73 16.30 7.61
N LEU A 111 8.73 16.71 6.83
CA LEU A 111 8.82 16.36 5.40
C LEU A 111 9.47 14.99 5.15
N ALA A 112 10.16 14.40 6.13
CA ALA A 112 10.90 13.16 5.94
C ALA A 112 10.02 11.98 5.52
N GLY A 113 8.91 11.75 6.24
CA GLY A 113 7.94 10.70 5.92
C GLY A 113 7.33 10.83 4.52
N PRO A 114 6.73 11.99 4.16
CA PRO A 114 6.21 12.23 2.82
C PRO A 114 7.25 12.01 1.71
N LEU A 115 8.47 12.53 1.88
CA LEU A 115 9.54 12.35 0.89
C LEU A 115 9.99 10.88 0.77
N ALA A 116 10.01 10.13 1.88
CA ALA A 116 10.31 8.70 1.84
C ALA A 116 9.25 7.92 1.05
N ASN A 117 7.97 8.20 1.26
CA ASN A 117 6.90 7.57 0.47
C ASN A 117 6.96 7.96 -1.01
N LEU A 118 7.26 9.23 -1.33
CA LEU A 118 7.46 9.65 -2.72
C LEU A 118 8.65 8.93 -3.37
N ALA A 119 9.75 8.73 -2.65
CA ALA A 119 10.89 7.97 -3.13
C ALA A 119 10.54 6.49 -3.39
N VAL A 120 9.81 5.86 -2.47
CA VAL A 120 9.31 4.48 -2.66
C VAL A 120 8.38 4.39 -3.86
N GLY A 121 7.43 5.32 -4.00
CA GLY A 121 6.51 5.37 -5.13
C GLY A 121 7.24 5.56 -6.46
N ALA A 122 8.21 6.47 -6.52
CA ALA A 122 9.04 6.67 -7.71
C ALA A 122 9.84 5.41 -8.07
N ALA A 123 10.43 4.72 -7.08
CA ALA A 123 11.15 3.47 -7.32
C ALA A 123 10.24 2.37 -7.87
N LEU A 124 9.02 2.24 -7.34
CA LEU A 124 8.03 1.27 -7.83
C LEU A 124 7.55 1.60 -9.24
N LEU A 125 7.37 2.88 -9.57
CA LEU A 125 7.02 3.34 -10.92
C LEU A 125 8.13 3.03 -11.93
N LEU A 126 9.38 3.29 -11.57
CA LEU A 126 10.53 2.96 -12.40
C LEU A 126 10.67 1.45 -12.60
N LEU A 127 10.45 0.67 -11.55
CA LEU A 127 10.42 -0.79 -11.64
C LEU A 127 9.33 -1.27 -12.60
N HIS A 128 8.11 -0.74 -12.48
CA HIS A 128 7.01 -1.08 -13.39
C HIS A 128 7.34 -0.73 -14.84
N ALA A 129 7.90 0.45 -15.11
CA ALA A 129 8.29 0.87 -16.45
C ALA A 129 9.42 0.02 -17.06
N ALA A 130 10.22 -0.65 -16.23
CA ALA A 130 11.27 -1.56 -16.68
C ALA A 130 10.79 -3.00 -16.91
N LEU A 131 9.60 -3.37 -16.42
CA LEU A 131 9.03 -4.69 -16.67
C LEU A 131 8.51 -4.76 -18.11
N PRO A 132 8.79 -5.84 -18.85
CA PRO A 132 8.23 -6.01 -20.20
C PRO A 132 6.71 -6.14 -20.10
N GLU A 133 6.00 -5.21 -20.73
CA GLU A 133 4.56 -5.33 -20.91
C GLU A 133 4.26 -6.58 -21.75
N PRO A 134 3.28 -7.41 -21.35
CA PRO A 134 2.77 -8.43 -22.26
C PRO A 134 2.37 -7.77 -23.58
N LEU A 135 2.92 -8.26 -24.70
CA LEU A 135 2.11 -8.64 -25.86
C LEU A 135 0.69 -8.07 -25.83
N PRO A 136 0.35 -6.86 -26.34
CA PRO A 136 -1.05 -6.45 -26.42
C PRO A 136 -1.80 -7.58 -27.10
N GLN A 137 -2.64 -8.28 -26.34
CA GLN A 137 -3.41 -9.36 -26.92
C GLN A 137 -4.39 -8.69 -27.88
N PRO A 138 -4.42 -9.10 -29.16
CA PRO A 138 -5.36 -8.52 -30.10
C PRO A 138 -6.77 -8.67 -29.51
N ASP A 139 -7.46 -7.55 -29.36
CA ASP A 139 -8.81 -7.54 -28.78
C ASP A 139 -9.68 -8.52 -29.60
N PRO A 140 -10.33 -9.51 -28.96
CA PRO A 140 -11.16 -10.49 -29.64
C PRO A 140 -12.18 -9.86 -30.59
N ARG A 141 -12.67 -8.64 -30.26
CA ARG A 141 -13.62 -7.87 -31.08
C ARG A 141 -13.06 -7.45 -32.44
N PHE A 142 -11.74 -7.38 -32.59
CA PHE A 142 -11.06 -7.08 -33.85
C PHE A 142 -10.56 -8.34 -34.59
N THR A 143 -10.56 -9.50 -33.92
CA THR A 143 -10.20 -10.79 -34.55
C THR A 143 -11.39 -11.57 -35.07
N ILE A 144 -12.59 -11.29 -34.56
CA ILE A 144 -13.85 -11.81 -35.10
C ILE A 144 -14.34 -10.78 -36.11
N PRO A 145 -14.30 -11.04 -37.44
CA PRO A 145 -14.96 -10.15 -38.39
C PRO A 145 -16.43 -10.02 -37.97
N PRO A 146 -17.01 -8.80 -37.99
CA PRO A 146 -18.43 -8.65 -37.70
C PRO A 146 -19.23 -9.61 -38.58
N PRO A 147 -20.32 -10.21 -38.08
CA PRO A 147 -21.14 -11.08 -38.90
C PRO A 147 -21.48 -10.36 -40.19
N VAL A 148 -21.13 -10.98 -41.33
CA VAL A 148 -21.42 -10.42 -42.65
C VAL A 148 -22.93 -10.19 -42.68
N PRO A 149 -23.42 -8.95 -42.89
CA PRO A 149 -24.86 -8.74 -43.00
C PRO A 149 -25.40 -9.67 -44.09
N PRO A 150 -26.60 -10.24 -43.91
CA PRO A 150 -27.18 -11.10 -44.93
C PRO A 150 -27.12 -10.36 -46.27
N SER A 151 -26.60 -11.04 -47.30
CA SER A 151 -26.67 -10.50 -48.65
C SER A 151 -28.12 -10.15 -48.99
N LEU A 152 -28.33 -9.11 -49.81
CA LEU A 152 -29.66 -8.75 -50.33
C LEU A 152 -30.40 -9.97 -50.90
N LEU A 153 -29.66 -10.94 -51.48
CA LEU A 153 -30.20 -12.20 -51.97
C LEU A 153 -30.74 -13.09 -50.84
N SER A 154 -29.99 -13.27 -49.76
CA SER A 154 -30.44 -14.07 -48.59
C SER A 154 -31.58 -13.42 -47.83
N GLU A 155 -31.69 -12.09 -47.87
CA GLU A 155 -32.83 -11.36 -47.32
C GLU A 155 -34.07 -11.50 -48.21
N ALA A 156 -33.90 -11.37 -49.53
CA ALA A 156 -34.97 -11.58 -50.50
C ALA A 156 -35.55 -13.01 -50.44
N CYS A 157 -34.72 -14.04 -50.28
CA CYS A 157 -35.17 -15.43 -50.16
C CYS A 157 -36.05 -15.68 -48.91
N ARG A 158 -35.93 -14.88 -47.84
CA ARG A 158 -36.80 -15.00 -46.65
C ARG A 158 -38.22 -14.50 -46.87
N TYR A 159 -38.47 -13.70 -47.91
CA TYR A 159 -39.79 -13.14 -48.21
C TYR A 159 -40.56 -13.92 -49.27
N VAL A 160 -39.94 -14.94 -49.89
CA VAL A 160 -40.51 -15.68 -51.04
C VAL A 160 -40.74 -17.16 -50.73
N GLY A 161 -40.54 -17.60 -49.47
CA GLY A 161 -40.91 -18.93 -48.97
C GLY A 161 -41.95 -18.84 -47.87
#